data_AF-A0A2D6RDL4-F1
#
_entry.id   AF-A0A2D6RDL4-F1
#
_cell.length_a   1.000
_cell.length_b   1.000
_cell.length_c   1.000
_cell.angle_alpha   90.00
_cell.angle_beta   90.00
_cell.angle_gamma   90.00
#
_symmetry.space_group_name_H-M   'P 1'
#
loop_
_entity.id
_entity.type
_entity.pdbx_description
1 polymer ?
#
loop_
_entity_poly.entity_id
_entity_poly.type
_entity_poly.pdbx_seq_one_letter_code
_entity_poly.pdbx_strand_id
1 'polypeptide(L)'
;MMITVVILTVAVLLFLTHALAGLNAKEVTFTPPPTFVDEYAANRYQVEKTTSESEQANAKLTTDYFIEAALVRNVIVNGESPDELIRLFTHPEKATRVKIAAAFAEVNIKLSHDEGTDFDNKRKAFWEKVEVHSADIQNALFEALVTTAEERVRTFIPYTLAWWMQDEKPKAVEMLTWAAKHHPDPWVRSFSVYYVIQFGENEAYASELIDDRTHDPDLKVRQRILEQRFRRFEEMVFGKEGEQS
;
A
#
# COMPACT_ATOMS: atom_id res chain seq x y z
N MET A 1 -8.10 9.48 44.95
CA MET A 1 -7.89 8.02 45.11
C MET A 1 -8.71 7.22 44.12
N MET A 2 -10.03 7.40 44.01
CA MET A 2 -10.88 6.69 43.04
C MET A 2 -10.45 6.89 41.57
N ILE A 3 -10.18 8.13 41.15
CA ILE A 3 -9.78 8.44 39.76
C ILE A 3 -8.47 7.73 39.37
N THR A 4 -7.48 7.71 40.28
CA THR A 4 -6.20 7.04 40.07
C THR A 4 -6.37 5.52 39.90
N VAL A 5 -7.25 4.90 40.69
CA VAL A 5 -7.55 3.46 40.59
C VAL A 5 -8.25 3.14 39.27
N VAL A 6 -9.17 3.99 38.81
CA VAL A 6 -9.86 3.82 37.52
C VAL A 6 -8.86 3.90 36.36
N ILE A 7 -7.99 4.92 36.34
CA ILE A 7 -6.96 5.07 35.29
C ILE A 7 -6.03 3.87 35.27
N LEU A 8 -5.55 3.42 36.43
CA LEU A 8 -4.66 2.26 36.52
C LEU A 8 -5.34 0.98 36.01
N THR A 9 -6.62 0.79 36.34
CA THR A 9 -7.39 -0.37 35.91
C THR A 9 -7.59 -0.37 34.39
N VAL A 10 -7.92 0.78 33.79
CA VAL A 10 -8.05 0.93 32.34
C VAL A 10 -6.72 0.65 31.65
N ALA A 11 -5.61 1.20 32.17
CA ALA A 11 -4.27 0.97 31.62
C ALA A 11 -3.87 -0.51 31.67
N VAL A 12 -4.12 -1.20 32.79
CA VAL A 12 -3.85 -2.64 32.95
C VAL A 12 -4.70 -3.47 32.00
N LEU A 13 -5.98 -3.16 31.84
CA LEU A 13 -6.86 -3.86 30.92
C LEU A 13 -6.41 -3.68 29.46
N LEU A 14 -6.05 -2.47 29.05
CA LEU A 14 -5.51 -2.19 27.72
C LEU A 14 -4.18 -2.91 27.46
N PHE A 15 -3.30 -2.95 28.47
CA PHE A 15 -2.05 -3.69 28.38
C PHE A 15 -2.29 -5.19 28.24
N LEU A 16 -3.16 -5.77 29.07
CA LEU A 16 -3.48 -7.20 29.03
C LEU A 16 -4.15 -7.61 27.72
N THR A 17 -5.11 -6.83 27.21
CA THR A 17 -5.73 -7.13 25.90
C THR A 17 -4.70 -7.11 24.79
N HIS A 18 -3.78 -6.15 24.79
CA HIS A 18 -2.72 -6.06 23.77
C HIS A 18 -1.67 -7.18 23.89
N ALA A 19 -1.21 -7.47 25.10
CA ALA A 19 -0.24 -8.52 25.38
C ALA A 19 -0.79 -9.91 25.02
N LEU A 20 -2.07 -10.16 25.33
CA LEU A 20 -2.74 -11.43 25.05
C LEU A 20 -3.27 -11.54 23.61
N ALA A 21 -3.41 -10.44 22.86
CA ALA A 21 -3.94 -10.46 21.50
C ALA A 21 -3.13 -11.35 20.54
N GLY A 22 -1.82 -11.50 20.78
CA GLY A 22 -0.96 -12.39 20.00
C GLY A 22 -1.22 -13.88 20.22
N LEU A 23 -1.83 -14.26 21.35
CA LEU A 23 -2.18 -15.66 21.64
C LEU A 23 -3.36 -16.16 20.80
N ASN A 24 -4.23 -15.25 20.37
CA ASN A 24 -5.36 -15.52 19.48
C ASN A 24 -5.08 -15.03 18.05
N ALA A 25 -3.80 -14.85 17.69
CA ALA A 25 -3.46 -14.40 16.36
C ALA A 25 -3.87 -15.43 15.31
N LYS A 26 -4.50 -14.94 14.25
CA LYS A 26 -4.87 -15.77 13.09
C LYS A 26 -3.75 -15.73 12.07
N GLU A 27 -3.51 -16.86 11.41
CA GLU A 27 -2.62 -16.88 10.26
C GLU A 27 -3.14 -15.91 9.18
N VAL A 28 -2.22 -15.16 8.57
CA VAL A 28 -2.56 -14.29 7.44
C VAL A 28 -2.69 -15.15 6.20
N THR A 29 -3.92 -15.27 5.71
CA THR A 29 -4.24 -16.01 4.49
C THR A 29 -4.48 -15.05 3.34
N PHE A 30 -3.92 -15.40 2.18
CA PHE A 30 -4.26 -14.75 0.93
C PHE A 30 -5.75 -14.91 0.62
N THR A 31 -6.34 -13.91 -0.03
CA THR A 31 -7.74 -13.89 -0.48
C THR A 31 -7.80 -13.12 -1.80
N PRO A 32 -8.71 -13.45 -2.73
CA PRO A 32 -8.84 -12.70 -3.97
C PRO A 32 -8.93 -11.17 -3.73
N PRO A 33 -8.30 -10.35 -4.60
CA PRO A 33 -8.33 -8.90 -4.47
C PRO A 33 -9.72 -8.32 -4.79
N PRO A 34 -9.93 -7.01 -4.57
CA PRO A 34 -11.12 -6.31 -5.05
C PRO A 34 -11.36 -6.50 -6.55
N THR A 35 -12.62 -6.62 -6.98
CA THR A 35 -12.97 -7.01 -8.35
C THR A 35 -12.51 -6.00 -9.41
N PHE A 36 -12.38 -4.72 -9.04
CA PHE A 36 -11.96 -3.67 -9.96
C PHE A 36 -10.56 -3.90 -10.55
N VAL A 37 -9.69 -4.67 -9.87
CA VAL A 37 -8.33 -4.98 -10.35
C VAL A 37 -8.40 -5.83 -11.62
N ASP A 38 -9.23 -6.88 -11.60
CA ASP A 38 -9.39 -7.79 -12.73
C ASP A 38 -10.28 -7.17 -13.83
N GLU A 39 -11.32 -6.44 -13.43
CA GLU A 39 -12.22 -5.74 -14.36
C GLU A 39 -11.48 -4.70 -15.22
N TYR A 40 -10.52 -3.97 -14.64
CA TYR A 40 -9.73 -2.99 -15.38
C TYR A 40 -8.93 -3.66 -16.51
N ALA A 41 -8.19 -4.73 -16.18
CA ALA A 41 -7.38 -5.44 -17.16
C ALA A 41 -8.25 -6.07 -18.26
N ALA A 42 -9.38 -6.67 -17.90
CA ALA A 42 -10.30 -7.28 -18.86
C ALA A 42 -10.92 -6.27 -19.83
N ASN A 43 -11.25 -5.07 -19.36
CA ASN A 43 -11.84 -4.01 -20.18
C ASN A 43 -10.79 -3.29 -21.06
N ARG A 44 -9.58 -3.11 -20.53
CA ARG A 44 -8.51 -2.33 -21.18
C ARG A 44 -7.73 -3.14 -22.21
N TYR A 45 -7.48 -4.41 -21.92
CA TYR A 45 -6.72 -5.32 -22.75
C TYR A 45 -7.68 -6.44 -23.21
N GLN A 46 -8.58 -6.12 -24.15
CA GLN A 46 -9.31 -7.17 -24.85
C GLN A 46 -8.32 -8.00 -25.65
N VAL A 47 -7.80 -9.05 -25.01
CA VAL A 47 -6.94 -10.03 -25.66
C VAL A 47 -7.83 -10.78 -26.64
N GLU A 48 -7.60 -10.59 -27.96
CA GLU A 48 -7.99 -11.61 -28.93
C GLU A 48 -7.40 -12.92 -28.41
N LYS A 49 -8.30 -13.86 -28.07
CA LYS A 49 -8.02 -15.18 -27.52
C LYS A 49 -7.16 -15.97 -28.54
N THR A 50 -5.89 -15.63 -28.62
CA THR A 50 -4.90 -16.45 -29.30
C THR A 50 -4.50 -17.46 -28.25
N THR A 51 -5.02 -18.67 -28.42
CA THR A 51 -4.70 -19.84 -27.62
C THR A 51 -3.18 -20.08 -27.66
N SER A 52 -2.46 -19.50 -26.71
CA SER A 52 -1.29 -20.12 -26.15
C SER A 52 -1.39 -19.97 -24.65
N GLU A 53 -1.90 -21.02 -24.00
CA GLU A 53 -1.44 -21.42 -22.68
C GLU A 53 0.08 -21.71 -22.79
N SER A 54 0.89 -20.68 -23.00
CA SER A 54 2.31 -20.79 -22.75
C SER A 54 2.44 -20.66 -21.25
N GLU A 55 2.79 -21.78 -20.64
CA GLU A 55 3.31 -21.94 -19.28
C GLU A 55 3.68 -20.58 -18.68
N GLN A 56 2.93 -20.18 -17.65
CA GLN A 56 3.36 -19.19 -16.68
C GLN A 56 4.79 -19.56 -16.30
N ALA A 57 5.76 -18.92 -16.95
CA ALA A 57 7.10 -18.87 -16.45
C ALA A 57 6.99 -18.11 -15.13
N ASN A 58 6.75 -18.87 -14.06
CA ASN A 58 6.83 -18.46 -12.66
C ASN A 58 8.30 -18.15 -12.35
N ALA A 59 8.88 -17.21 -13.10
CA ALA A 59 10.06 -16.51 -12.69
C ALA A 59 9.59 -15.64 -11.52
N LYS A 60 9.75 -16.19 -10.31
CA LYS A 60 9.56 -15.48 -9.05
C LYS A 60 10.08 -14.06 -9.22
N LEU A 61 9.31 -13.05 -8.83
CA LEU A 61 9.75 -11.66 -8.90
C LEU A 61 11.07 -11.55 -8.12
N THR A 62 12.19 -11.53 -8.85
CA THR A 62 13.50 -11.33 -8.25
C THR A 62 13.72 -9.83 -8.13
N THR A 63 14.46 -9.41 -7.11
CA THR A 63 14.78 -8.00 -6.84
C THR A 63 15.60 -7.31 -7.94
N ASP A 64 15.91 -8.01 -9.03
CA ASP A 64 16.77 -7.51 -10.10
C ASP A 64 15.96 -6.84 -11.22
N TYR A 65 15.39 -5.69 -10.87
CA TYR A 65 14.76 -4.73 -11.78
C TYR A 65 15.62 -3.47 -11.91
N PHE A 66 16.95 -3.64 -11.94
CA PHE A 66 17.89 -2.53 -12.00
C PHE A 66 17.67 -1.65 -13.24
N ILE A 67 17.38 -2.25 -14.39
CA ILE A 67 17.10 -1.55 -15.65
C ILE A 67 15.83 -0.72 -15.51
N GLU A 68 14.74 -1.32 -15.02
CA GLU A 68 13.47 -0.63 -14.81
C GLU A 68 13.58 0.48 -13.75
N ALA A 69 14.31 0.24 -12.66
CA ALA A 69 14.55 1.25 -11.63
C ALA A 69 15.39 2.43 -12.17
N ALA A 70 16.38 2.16 -13.03
CA ALA A 70 17.14 3.21 -13.71
C ALA A 70 16.24 4.03 -14.65
N LEU A 71 15.37 3.38 -15.42
CA LEU A 71 14.38 4.04 -16.26
C LEU A 71 13.47 4.95 -15.43
N VAL A 72 12.87 4.43 -14.36
CA VAL A 72 12.00 5.22 -13.48
C VAL A 72 12.75 6.42 -12.89
N ARG A 73 13.97 6.19 -12.37
CA ARG A 73 14.79 7.26 -11.82
C ARG A 73 15.07 8.34 -12.86
N ASN A 74 15.42 7.96 -14.08
CA ASN A 74 15.73 8.91 -15.14
C ASN A 74 14.50 9.73 -15.55
N VAL A 75 13.33 9.10 -15.67
CA VAL A 75 12.08 9.80 -15.99
C VAL A 75 11.70 10.78 -14.87
N ILE A 76 11.72 10.36 -13.61
CA ILE A 76 11.30 11.23 -12.49
C ILE A 76 12.37 12.27 -12.16
N VAL A 77 13.63 11.85 -11.97
CA VAL A 77 14.70 12.72 -11.44
C VAL A 77 15.34 13.57 -12.53
N ASN A 78 15.60 13.00 -13.71
CA ASN A 78 16.30 13.69 -14.80
C ASN A 78 15.32 14.34 -15.79
N GLY A 79 14.01 14.11 -15.65
CA GLY A 79 12.98 14.71 -16.51
C GLY A 79 12.93 14.14 -17.93
N GLU A 80 13.40 12.91 -18.12
CA GLU A 80 13.30 12.22 -19.42
C GLU A 80 11.83 12.01 -19.84
N SER A 81 11.61 11.62 -21.11
CA SER A 81 10.25 11.37 -21.60
C SER A 81 9.61 10.18 -20.86
N PRO A 82 8.36 10.28 -20.39
CA PRO A 82 7.67 9.16 -19.74
C PRO A 82 7.16 8.12 -20.74
N ASP A 83 7.23 8.35 -22.06
CA ASP A 83 6.57 7.51 -23.06
C ASP A 83 6.92 6.02 -22.93
N GLU A 84 8.21 5.72 -22.74
CA GLU A 84 8.67 4.34 -22.55
C GLU A 84 8.17 3.75 -21.22
N LEU A 85 8.16 4.55 -20.16
CA LEU A 85 7.62 4.15 -18.86
C LEU A 85 6.12 3.85 -18.94
N ILE A 86 5.36 4.71 -19.63
CA ILE A 86 3.92 4.52 -19.88
C ILE A 86 3.67 3.28 -20.73
N ARG A 87 4.50 3.04 -21.76
CA ARG A 87 4.40 1.83 -22.59
C ARG A 87 4.56 0.55 -21.76
N LEU A 88 5.42 0.56 -20.75
CA LEU A 88 5.59 -0.57 -19.83
C LEU A 88 4.41 -0.72 -18.87
N PHE A 89 3.87 0.37 -18.34
CA PHE A 89 2.67 0.34 -17.50
C PHE A 89 1.40 -0.09 -18.26
N THR A 90 1.35 0.14 -19.57
CA THR A 90 0.25 -0.24 -20.45
C THR A 90 0.50 -1.52 -21.25
N HIS A 91 1.59 -2.24 -20.95
CA HIS A 91 1.97 -3.43 -21.70
C HIS A 91 0.88 -4.50 -21.60
N PRO A 92 0.56 -5.26 -22.67
CA PRO A 92 -0.49 -6.29 -22.63
C PRO A 92 -0.18 -7.42 -21.63
N GLU A 93 1.10 -7.76 -21.47
CA GLU A 93 1.54 -8.78 -20.52
C GLU A 93 1.58 -8.25 -19.08
N LYS A 94 0.81 -8.90 -18.18
CA LYS A 94 0.78 -8.59 -16.73
C LYS A 94 2.18 -8.60 -16.11
N ALA A 95 3.03 -9.56 -16.47
CA ALA A 95 4.37 -9.68 -15.90
C ALA A 95 5.22 -8.41 -16.11
N THR A 96 5.13 -7.79 -17.29
CA THR A 96 5.82 -6.53 -17.60
C THR A 96 5.27 -5.38 -16.76
N ARG A 97 3.95 -5.24 -16.65
CA ARG A 97 3.29 -4.22 -15.81
C ARG A 97 3.68 -4.37 -14.34
N VAL A 98 3.68 -5.61 -13.84
CA VAL A 98 4.07 -5.93 -12.46
C VAL A 98 5.53 -5.56 -12.19
N LYS A 99 6.44 -5.91 -13.12
CA LYS A 99 7.87 -5.62 -12.97
C LYS A 99 8.14 -4.11 -12.91
N ILE A 100 7.57 -3.34 -13.83
CA ILE A 100 7.78 -1.88 -13.84
C ILE A 100 7.13 -1.20 -12.62
N ALA A 101 5.97 -1.68 -12.17
CA ALA A 101 5.30 -1.18 -10.96
C ALA A 101 6.12 -1.44 -9.68
N ALA A 102 6.73 -2.63 -9.56
CA ALA A 102 7.62 -2.94 -8.45
C ALA A 102 8.88 -2.05 -8.45
N ALA A 103 9.50 -1.87 -9.61
CA ALA A 103 10.66 -0.98 -9.77
C ALA A 103 10.29 0.48 -9.44
N PHE A 104 9.11 0.91 -9.89
CA PHE A 104 8.59 2.25 -9.61
C PHE A 104 8.41 2.49 -8.13
N ALA A 105 7.87 1.51 -7.40
CA ALA A 105 7.69 1.61 -5.96
C ALA A 105 9.00 1.66 -5.17
N GLU A 106 10.01 0.91 -5.63
CA GLU A 106 11.36 0.90 -5.06
C GLU A 106 12.08 2.23 -5.22
N VAL A 107 11.95 2.88 -6.38
CA VAL A 107 12.51 4.23 -6.58
C VAL A 107 11.81 5.24 -5.68
N ASN A 108 10.49 5.18 -5.58
CA ASN A 108 9.71 6.08 -4.74
C ASN A 108 10.16 6.00 -3.27
N ILE A 109 10.20 4.81 -2.66
CA ILE A 109 10.60 4.70 -1.25
C ILE A 109 12.06 5.13 -1.01
N LYS A 110 12.97 4.84 -1.96
CA LYS A 110 14.40 5.15 -1.80
C LYS A 110 14.68 6.65 -1.89
N LEU A 111 13.97 7.37 -2.74
CA LEU A 111 14.24 8.79 -3.01
C LEU A 111 13.35 9.75 -2.22
N SER A 112 12.21 9.30 -1.68
CA SER A 112 11.33 10.17 -0.87
C SER A 112 11.92 10.66 0.46
N HIS A 113 13.08 10.15 0.86
CA HIS A 113 13.84 10.67 2.02
C HIS A 113 15.20 11.25 1.60
N ASP A 114 15.44 11.43 0.30
CA ASP A 114 16.66 12.02 -0.24
C ASP A 114 16.48 13.52 -0.47
N GLU A 115 16.79 14.30 0.56
CA GLU A 115 16.72 15.77 0.55
C GLU A 115 17.58 16.41 -0.56
N GLY A 116 18.60 15.71 -1.06
CA GLY A 116 19.52 16.22 -2.08
C GLY A 116 18.96 16.24 -3.50
N THR A 117 17.85 15.55 -3.76
CA THR A 117 17.34 15.31 -5.13
C THR A 117 16.12 16.14 -5.52
N ASP A 118 15.51 16.85 -4.56
CA ASP A 118 14.22 17.53 -4.74
C ASP A 118 13.11 16.56 -5.22
N PHE A 119 13.18 15.30 -4.76
CA PHE A 119 12.38 14.21 -5.33
C PHE A 119 10.87 14.44 -5.20
N ASP A 120 10.41 15.05 -4.11
CA ASP A 120 8.97 15.30 -3.91
C ASP A 120 8.38 16.23 -4.98
N ASN A 121 9.07 17.32 -5.30
CA ASN A 121 8.65 18.24 -6.35
C ASN A 121 8.72 17.58 -7.73
N LYS A 122 9.77 16.79 -7.99
CA LYS A 122 9.94 16.06 -9.25
C LYS A 122 8.90 14.97 -9.45
N ARG A 123 8.57 14.23 -8.40
CA ARG A 123 7.50 13.23 -8.38
C ARG A 123 6.15 13.88 -8.63
N LYS A 124 5.88 15.04 -8.03
CA LYS A 124 4.66 15.82 -8.30
C LYS A 124 4.58 16.23 -9.77
N ALA A 125 5.65 16.79 -10.33
CA ALA A 125 5.71 17.18 -11.74
C ALA A 125 5.56 15.96 -12.69
N PHE A 126 6.10 14.80 -12.31
CA PHE A 126 5.87 13.55 -13.04
C PHE A 126 4.37 13.21 -13.07
N TRP A 127 3.69 13.22 -11.92
CA TRP A 127 2.25 12.91 -11.84
C TRP A 127 1.39 13.85 -12.68
N GLU A 128 1.70 15.15 -12.67
CA GLU A 128 1.04 16.14 -13.53
C GLU A 128 1.24 15.80 -15.02
N LYS A 129 2.44 15.34 -15.42
CA LYS A 129 2.74 14.97 -16.81
C LYS A 129 2.04 13.70 -17.27
N VAL A 130 1.75 12.76 -16.37
CA VAL A 130 1.17 11.44 -16.70
C VAL A 130 -0.28 11.29 -16.25
N GLU A 131 -0.97 12.39 -15.91
CA GLU A 131 -2.33 12.40 -15.37
C GLU A 131 -3.31 11.55 -16.21
N VAL A 132 -3.23 11.65 -17.55
CA VAL A 132 -4.08 10.89 -18.48
C VAL A 132 -3.84 9.36 -18.44
N HIS A 133 -2.71 8.92 -17.89
CA HIS A 133 -2.33 7.51 -17.72
C HIS A 133 -2.41 7.05 -16.25
N SER A 134 -2.94 7.89 -15.37
CA SER A 134 -3.08 7.60 -13.94
C SER A 134 -3.73 6.23 -13.70
N ALA A 135 -4.88 5.96 -14.32
CA ALA A 135 -5.56 4.67 -14.16
C ALA A 135 -4.71 3.46 -14.61
N ASP A 136 -3.95 3.58 -15.71
CA ASP A 136 -3.10 2.49 -16.22
C ASP A 136 -1.97 2.17 -15.22
N ILE A 137 -1.29 3.20 -14.72
CA ILE A 137 -0.20 3.07 -13.73
C ILE A 137 -0.77 2.52 -12.40
N GLN A 138 -1.93 3.01 -11.97
CA GLN A 138 -2.55 2.58 -10.72
C GLN A 138 -2.94 1.10 -10.76
N ASN A 139 -3.56 0.66 -11.87
CA ASN A 139 -3.92 -0.74 -12.02
C ASN A 139 -2.67 -1.64 -12.01
N ALA A 140 -1.59 -1.24 -12.69
CA ALA A 140 -0.33 -1.99 -12.64
C ALA A 140 0.24 -2.08 -11.22
N LEU A 141 0.12 -1.02 -10.40
CA LEU A 141 0.48 -1.07 -8.97
C LEU A 141 -0.41 -2.03 -8.19
N PHE A 142 -1.71 -2.06 -8.46
CA PHE A 142 -2.63 -3.01 -7.83
C PHE A 142 -2.29 -4.46 -8.20
N GLU A 143 -2.11 -4.75 -9.49
CA GLU A 143 -1.67 -6.06 -9.97
C GLU A 143 -0.37 -6.49 -9.31
N ALA A 144 0.60 -5.59 -9.19
CA ALA A 144 1.88 -5.87 -8.57
C ALA A 144 1.75 -6.13 -7.06
N LEU A 145 0.86 -5.43 -6.37
CA LEU A 145 0.59 -5.67 -4.95
C LEU A 145 -0.08 -7.03 -4.72
N VAL A 146 -0.96 -7.44 -5.62
CA VAL A 146 -1.55 -8.80 -5.59
C VAL A 146 -0.48 -9.86 -5.85
N THR A 147 0.29 -9.72 -6.93
CA THR A 147 1.32 -10.69 -7.31
C THR A 147 2.39 -10.83 -6.23
N THR A 148 2.82 -9.74 -5.60
CA THR A 148 3.77 -9.81 -4.47
C THR A 148 3.18 -10.49 -3.24
N ALA A 149 1.87 -10.38 -3.00
CA ALA A 149 1.19 -11.14 -1.96
C ALA A 149 1.13 -12.64 -2.27
N GLU A 150 0.77 -13.01 -3.50
CA GLU A 150 0.72 -14.41 -4.00
C GLU A 150 2.10 -15.07 -3.88
N GLU A 151 3.14 -14.38 -4.32
CA GLU A 151 4.51 -14.86 -4.33
C GLU A 151 5.22 -14.74 -2.97
N ARG A 152 4.57 -14.12 -1.99
CA ARG A 152 5.12 -13.85 -0.65
C ARG A 152 6.42 -13.04 -0.69
N VAL A 153 6.45 -12.03 -1.55
CA VAL A 153 7.60 -11.13 -1.74
C VAL A 153 7.30 -9.79 -1.08
N ARG A 154 8.30 -9.22 -0.41
CA ARG A 154 8.20 -7.87 0.14
C ARG A 154 8.10 -6.84 -0.99
N THR A 155 7.28 -5.82 -0.80
CA THR A 155 7.14 -4.71 -1.75
C THR A 155 6.97 -3.38 -1.03
N PHE A 156 7.22 -2.28 -1.74
CA PHE A 156 6.98 -0.91 -1.28
C PHE A 156 5.82 -0.22 -2.02
N ILE A 157 5.06 -0.98 -2.81
CA ILE A 157 3.89 -0.47 -3.54
C ILE A 157 2.91 0.30 -2.66
N PRO A 158 2.57 -0.13 -1.42
CA PRO A 158 1.69 0.63 -0.55
C PRO A 158 2.13 2.07 -0.34
N TYR A 159 3.45 2.30 -0.22
CA TYR A 159 4.01 3.63 -0.10
C TYR A 159 3.72 4.47 -1.34
N THR A 160 3.86 3.90 -2.52
CA THR A 160 3.59 4.61 -3.78
C THR A 160 2.12 4.95 -3.93
N LEU A 161 1.23 4.00 -3.59
CA LEU A 161 -0.22 4.22 -3.59
C LEU A 161 -0.64 5.31 -2.60
N ALA A 162 0.09 5.47 -1.49
CA ALA A 162 -0.19 6.47 -0.48
C ALA A 162 0.05 7.92 -0.94
N TRP A 163 0.98 8.13 -1.88
CA TRP A 163 1.37 9.45 -2.39
C TRP A 163 0.68 9.84 -3.70
N TRP A 164 -0.42 9.17 -4.04
CA TRP A 164 -1.18 9.33 -5.27
C TRP A 164 -2.23 10.47 -5.21
N MET A 165 -2.64 11.00 -6.38
CA MET A 165 -3.63 12.09 -6.53
C MET A 165 -5.07 11.68 -6.17
N GLN A 166 -5.82 12.59 -5.55
CA GLN A 166 -7.01 12.32 -4.72
C GLN A 166 -8.19 11.60 -5.42
N ASP A 167 -8.33 11.69 -6.74
CA ASP A 167 -9.57 11.27 -7.44
C ASP A 167 -9.82 9.74 -7.42
N GLU A 168 -8.76 8.94 -7.33
CA GLU A 168 -8.82 7.47 -7.26
C GLU A 168 -8.45 6.93 -5.86
N LYS A 169 -8.44 7.81 -4.85
CA LYS A 169 -8.18 7.47 -3.46
C LYS A 169 -9.11 6.37 -2.92
N PRO A 170 -10.41 6.30 -3.25
CA PRO A 170 -11.27 5.22 -2.75
C PRO A 170 -10.78 3.81 -3.13
N LYS A 171 -10.38 3.59 -4.39
CA LYS A 171 -9.82 2.30 -4.85
C LYS A 171 -8.50 1.98 -4.17
N ALA A 172 -7.64 2.97 -4.02
CA ALA A 172 -6.38 2.81 -3.29
C ALA A 172 -6.63 2.41 -1.83
N VAL A 173 -7.59 3.05 -1.16
CA VAL A 173 -7.96 2.74 0.24
C VAL A 173 -8.55 1.33 0.35
N GLU A 174 -9.43 0.93 -0.57
CA GLU A 174 -9.97 -0.44 -0.61
C GLU A 174 -8.85 -1.47 -0.81
N MET A 175 -7.94 -1.23 -1.77
CA MET A 175 -6.81 -2.10 -2.03
C MET A 175 -5.84 -2.18 -0.85
N LEU A 176 -5.56 -1.06 -0.19
CA LEU A 176 -4.69 -1.03 0.99
C LEU A 176 -5.37 -1.71 2.19
N THR A 177 -6.69 -1.62 2.32
CA THR A 177 -7.47 -2.37 3.32
C THR A 177 -7.33 -3.88 3.08
N TRP A 178 -7.46 -4.32 1.82
CA TRP A 178 -7.18 -5.71 1.44
C TRP A 178 -5.74 -6.11 1.78
N ALA A 179 -4.75 -5.30 1.41
CA ALA A 179 -3.34 -5.61 1.66
C ALA A 179 -3.01 -5.67 3.16
N ALA A 180 -3.62 -4.80 3.98
CA ALA A 180 -3.51 -4.83 5.43
C ALA A 180 -3.97 -6.17 6.01
N LYS A 181 -4.96 -6.81 5.40
CA LYS A 181 -5.55 -8.06 5.90
C LYS A 181 -4.86 -9.32 5.36
N HIS A 182 -4.38 -9.26 4.12
CA HIS A 182 -4.06 -10.46 3.33
C HIS A 182 -2.61 -10.54 2.84
N HIS A 183 -1.83 -9.45 2.89
CA HIS A 183 -0.45 -9.50 2.45
C HIS A 183 0.45 -10.23 3.46
N PRO A 184 1.27 -11.21 3.05
CA PRO A 184 2.08 -12.02 3.97
C PRO A 184 3.20 -11.23 4.64
N ASP A 185 3.75 -10.21 3.96
CA ASP A 185 4.78 -9.34 4.52
C ASP A 185 4.20 -8.36 5.58
N PRO A 186 4.75 -8.33 6.81
CA PRO A 186 4.24 -7.47 7.89
C PRO A 186 4.54 -5.99 7.69
N TRP A 187 5.58 -5.61 6.94
CA TRP A 187 5.83 -4.21 6.62
C TRP A 187 4.71 -3.67 5.73
N VAL A 188 4.28 -4.43 4.72
CA VAL A 188 3.14 -4.06 3.87
C VAL A 188 1.88 -3.91 4.71
N ARG A 189 1.57 -4.90 5.56
CA ARG A 189 0.38 -4.80 6.43
C ARG A 189 0.43 -3.60 7.35
N SER A 190 1.56 -3.39 8.04
CA SER A 190 1.72 -2.29 8.98
C SER A 190 1.61 -0.93 8.29
N PHE A 191 2.17 -0.77 7.09
CA PHE A 191 2.06 0.48 6.34
C PHE A 191 0.63 0.73 5.89
N SER A 192 -0.04 -0.29 5.34
CA SER A 192 -1.42 -0.17 4.87
C SER A 192 -2.39 0.17 6.01
N VAL A 193 -2.23 -0.45 7.19
CA VAL A 193 -2.97 -0.10 8.41
C VAL A 193 -2.80 1.39 8.75
N TYR A 194 -1.55 1.86 8.80
CA TYR A 194 -1.24 3.25 9.11
C TYR A 194 -1.93 4.20 8.13
N TYR A 195 -1.79 3.94 6.83
CA TYR A 195 -2.31 4.81 5.79
C TYR A 195 -3.84 4.86 5.79
N VAL A 196 -4.51 3.69 5.79
CA VAL A 196 -5.98 3.63 5.73
C VAL A 196 -6.60 4.33 6.93
N ILE A 197 -6.08 4.11 8.14
CA ILE A 197 -6.65 4.70 9.35
C ILE A 197 -6.37 6.21 9.43
N GLN A 198 -5.18 6.67 9.03
CA GLN A 198 -4.82 8.09 9.17
C GLN A 198 -5.28 8.96 7.99
N PHE A 199 -5.20 8.44 6.78
CA PHE A 199 -5.39 9.23 5.55
C PHE A 199 -6.49 8.69 4.63
N GLY A 200 -7.04 7.52 4.93
CA GLY A 200 -8.02 6.86 4.05
C GLY A 200 -9.41 7.50 4.04
N GLU A 201 -9.73 8.36 5.00
CA GLU A 201 -11.02 9.10 5.08
C GLU A 201 -12.26 8.20 5.00
N ASN A 202 -12.13 6.93 5.38
CA ASN A 202 -13.20 5.95 5.39
C ASN A 202 -13.26 5.28 6.76
N GLU A 203 -14.21 5.71 7.59
CA GLU A 203 -14.35 5.22 8.97
C GLU A 203 -14.70 3.73 9.03
N ALA A 204 -15.43 3.20 8.05
CA ALA A 204 -15.79 1.79 8.01
C ALA A 204 -14.53 0.92 7.88
N TYR A 205 -13.65 1.24 6.93
CA TYR A 205 -12.38 0.54 6.77
C TYR A 205 -11.42 0.78 7.95
N ALA A 206 -11.37 2.01 8.48
CA ALA A 206 -10.53 2.31 9.63
C ALA A 206 -10.94 1.49 10.87
N SER A 207 -12.24 1.46 11.19
CA SER A 207 -12.78 0.65 12.29
C SER A 207 -12.58 -0.84 12.07
N GLU A 208 -12.83 -1.34 10.85
CA GLU A 208 -12.59 -2.74 10.49
C GLU A 208 -11.13 -3.15 10.76
N LEU A 209 -10.16 -2.36 10.28
CA LEU A 209 -8.75 -2.67 10.48
C LEU A 209 -8.34 -2.60 11.95
N ILE A 210 -8.86 -1.62 12.70
CA ILE A 210 -8.60 -1.49 14.14
C ILE A 210 -9.02 -2.74 14.90
N ASP A 211 -10.17 -3.33 14.57
CA ASP A 211 -10.66 -4.51 15.26
C ASP A 211 -9.99 -5.80 14.78
N ASP A 212 -9.91 -5.98 13.46
CA ASP A 212 -9.38 -7.20 12.86
C ASP A 212 -7.87 -7.36 13.09
N ARG A 213 -7.10 -6.28 12.93
CA ARG A 213 -5.62 -6.32 13.03
C ARG A 213 -5.08 -6.17 14.45
N THR A 214 -5.93 -5.98 15.45
CA THR A 214 -5.51 -6.09 16.87
C THR A 214 -4.90 -7.46 17.17
N HIS A 215 -5.31 -8.49 16.42
CA HIS A 215 -4.84 -9.87 16.55
C HIS A 215 -3.90 -10.29 15.41
N ASP A 216 -3.19 -9.34 14.79
CA ASP A 216 -2.19 -9.69 13.76
C ASP A 216 -1.07 -10.56 14.35
N PRO A 217 -0.58 -11.59 13.63
CA PRO A 217 0.51 -12.43 14.12
C PRO A 217 1.82 -11.67 14.30
N ASP A 218 2.02 -10.56 13.60
CA ASP A 218 3.20 -9.72 13.75
C ASP A 218 3.01 -8.65 14.83
N LEU A 219 3.98 -8.56 15.75
CA LEU A 219 3.94 -7.61 16.86
C LEU A 219 3.96 -6.15 16.39
N LYS A 220 4.69 -5.82 15.31
CA LYS A 220 4.78 -4.43 14.81
C LYS A 220 3.45 -3.98 14.21
N VAL A 221 2.73 -4.87 13.54
CA VAL A 221 1.38 -4.57 13.03
C VAL A 221 0.43 -4.31 14.19
N ARG A 222 0.46 -5.15 15.24
CA ARG A 222 -0.35 -4.91 16.45
C ARG A 222 0.01 -3.60 17.12
N GLN A 223 1.30 -3.31 17.30
CA GLN A 223 1.76 -2.05 17.88
C GLN A 223 1.24 -0.86 17.07
N ARG A 224 1.28 -0.94 15.73
CA ARG A 224 0.71 0.11 14.88
C ARG A 224 -0.77 0.35 15.17
N ILE A 225 -1.57 -0.71 15.33
CA ILE A 225 -2.99 -0.58 15.70
C ILE A 225 -3.17 0.11 17.04
N LEU A 226 -2.34 -0.22 18.04
CA LEU A 226 -2.39 0.43 19.34
C LEU A 226 -2.05 1.92 19.25
N GLU A 227 -1.02 2.29 18.50
CA GLU A 227 -0.65 3.69 18.23
C GLU A 227 -1.82 4.44 17.57
N GLN A 228 -2.48 3.84 16.58
CA GLN A 228 -3.66 4.45 15.94
C GLN A 228 -4.83 4.62 16.93
N ARG A 229 -5.10 3.63 17.80
CA ARG A 229 -6.14 3.73 18.84
C ARG A 229 -5.85 4.88 19.81
N PHE A 230 -4.60 5.00 20.27
CA PHE A 230 -4.19 6.10 21.16
C PHE A 230 -4.32 7.46 20.47
N ARG A 231 -3.80 7.62 19.25
CA ARG A 231 -3.91 8.88 18.51
C ARG A 231 -5.38 9.30 18.34
N ARG A 232 -6.25 8.39 17.92
CA ARG A 232 -7.69 8.67 17.74
C ARG A 232 -8.37 9.05 19.06
N PHE A 233 -7.96 8.43 20.17
CA PHE A 233 -8.44 8.80 21.50
C PHE A 233 -7.97 10.21 21.89
N GLU A 234 -6.70 10.54 21.65
CA GLU A 234 -6.16 11.89 21.89
C GLU A 234 -6.88 12.94 21.04
N GLU A 235 -7.06 12.69 19.74
CA GLU A 235 -7.80 13.56 18.83
C GLU A 235 -9.26 13.80 19.30
N MET A 236 -9.93 12.77 19.82
CA MET A 236 -11.28 12.87 20.35
C MET A 236 -11.35 13.71 21.64
N VAL A 237 -10.32 13.63 22.50
CA VAL A 237 -10.30 14.31 23.82
C VAL A 237 -9.77 15.73 23.73
N PHE A 238 -8.76 15.97 22.89
CA PHE A 238 -8.01 17.23 22.84
C PHE A 238 -8.19 18.01 21.52
N GLY A 239 -8.93 17.44 20.56
CA GLY A 239 -8.98 17.93 19.19
C GLY A 239 -7.78 17.43 18.37
N LYS A 240 -7.84 17.58 17.05
CA LYS A 240 -6.71 17.21 16.17
C LYS A 240 -5.54 18.17 16.40
N GLU A 241 -4.33 17.64 16.50
CA GLU A 241 -3.11 18.47 16.47
C GLU A 241 -3.11 19.30 15.16
N GLY A 242 -3.24 20.62 15.30
CA GLY A 242 -3.35 21.56 14.16
C GLY A 242 -4.68 22.32 14.06
N GLU A 243 -5.73 21.96 14.82
CA GLU A 243 -6.97 22.76 14.93
C GLU A 243 -6.98 23.71 16.15
N GLN A 244 -5.89 23.74 16.92
CA GLN A 244 -5.64 24.76 17.94
C GLN A 244 -4.75 25.87 17.35
N SER A 245 -5.30 26.69 16.46
CA SER A 245 -4.73 27.99 16.05
C SER A 245 -5.82 29.04 15.89
#